data_AF-A0A0A0LCZ5-F1
#
_entry.id   AF-A0A0A0LCZ5-F1
#
_cell.length_a   1.000
_cell.length_b   1.000
_cell.length_c   1.000
_cell.angle_alpha   90.00
_cell.angle_beta   90.00
_cell.angle_gamma   90.00
#
_symmetry.space_group_name_H-M   'P 1'
#
loop_
_entity.id
_entity.type
_entity.pdbx_description
1 polymer ?
#
loop_
_entity_poly.entity_id
_entity_poly.type
_entity_poly.pdbx_seq_one_letter_code
_entity_poly.pdbx_strand_id
1 'polypeptide(L)'
;MAHSLNFLPLFFSLLLSTAAVFSSEFDDGDYYSARREADRVVDLPNQPPVEFRHYAGYIKLRASEEKALFYWFFEAQNDVAHKPLVLWLNGGPGCSSIAYGAAQELGPFLVQSNGTLKLNPFSWNKAANMLFLESPVGVGFSYTNKSTDLEKLGDKITAQDTYAFLIGFLSLLSCYLREEEEEKS
;
A
#
# COMPACT_ATOMS: atom_id res chain seq x y z
N MET A 1 7.18 21.05 87.29
CA MET A 1 8.20 20.40 86.44
C MET A 1 7.50 19.52 85.43
N ALA A 2 7.57 19.89 84.15
CA ALA A 2 7.28 19.11 82.92
C ALA A 2 6.98 20.15 81.83
N HIS A 3 8.00 20.62 81.12
CA HIS A 3 8.49 20.11 79.83
C HIS A 3 7.75 20.69 78.62
N SER A 4 8.53 21.46 77.86
CA SER A 4 8.27 22.13 76.59
C SER A 4 7.86 21.18 75.47
N LEU A 5 6.98 21.64 74.57
CA LEU A 5 6.85 21.09 73.23
C LEU A 5 6.90 22.25 72.22
N ASN A 6 8.00 22.28 71.46
CA ASN A 6 8.27 23.17 70.34
C ASN A 6 7.35 22.83 69.16
N PHE A 7 6.70 23.83 68.58
CA PHE A 7 6.01 23.71 67.31
C PHE A 7 7.00 24.03 66.18
N LEU A 8 7.34 23.02 65.37
CA LEU A 8 7.96 23.21 64.05
C LEU A 8 6.90 22.83 63.00
N PRO A 9 6.56 23.70 62.03
CA PRO A 9 5.78 23.28 60.88
C PRO A 9 6.70 22.57 59.87
N LEU A 10 6.42 21.30 59.61
CA LEU A 10 6.92 20.55 58.47
C LEU A 10 6.29 21.14 57.19
N PHE A 11 7.04 21.95 56.45
CA PHE A 11 6.72 22.23 55.05
C PHE A 11 7.10 21.01 54.21
N PHE A 12 6.11 20.21 53.82
CA PHE A 12 6.29 19.15 52.84
C PHE A 12 6.49 19.80 51.47
N SER A 13 7.72 19.81 50.95
CA SER A 13 8.00 20.23 49.57
C SER A 13 7.45 19.17 48.62
N LEU A 14 6.33 19.47 47.97
CA LEU A 14 5.79 18.64 46.89
C LEU A 14 6.61 18.89 45.63
N LEU A 15 7.64 18.08 45.40
CA LEU A 15 8.31 17.98 44.10
C LEU A 15 7.35 17.29 43.13
N LEU A 16 6.60 18.09 42.37
CA LEU A 16 5.79 17.61 41.27
C LEU A 16 6.75 17.21 40.13
N SER A 17 7.17 15.96 40.09
CA SER A 17 7.89 15.43 38.93
C SER A 17 6.91 15.36 37.75
N THR A 18 6.98 16.34 36.86
CA THR A 18 6.36 16.20 35.54
C THR A 18 7.20 15.18 34.77
N ALA A 19 6.78 13.92 34.81
CA ALA A 19 7.18 12.98 33.77
C ALA A 19 6.54 13.50 32.48
N ALA A 20 7.35 14.14 31.63
CA ALA A 20 6.95 14.41 30.26
C ALA A 20 6.65 13.06 29.61
N VAL A 21 5.38 12.80 29.34
CA VAL A 21 4.96 11.68 28.50
C VAL A 21 5.39 12.06 27.09
N PHE A 22 6.56 11.59 26.69
CA PHE A 22 7.00 11.65 25.29
C PHE A 22 6.19 10.59 24.56
N SER A 23 5.03 10.96 24.01
CA SER A 23 4.38 10.14 22.99
C SER A 23 5.30 10.18 21.78
N SER A 24 5.94 9.05 21.46
CA SER A 24 6.58 8.89 20.16
C SER A 24 5.48 8.95 19.12
N GLU A 25 5.31 10.11 18.48
CA GLU A 25 4.68 10.19 17.16
C GLU A 25 5.57 9.35 16.25
N PHE A 26 5.23 8.07 16.11
CA PHE A 26 5.75 7.27 15.01
C PHE A 26 5.15 7.94 13.78
N ASP A 27 6.00 8.63 13.00
CA ASP A 27 5.54 9.46 11.89
C ASP A 27 4.72 8.60 10.92
N ASP A 28 3.51 9.04 10.58
CA ASP A 28 2.67 8.36 9.60
C ASP A 28 3.45 8.18 8.28
N GLY A 29 4.36 9.13 7.96
CA GLY A 29 5.29 9.03 6.84
C GLY A 29 6.22 7.81 6.89
N ASP A 30 6.85 7.54 8.04
CA ASP A 30 7.74 6.39 8.23
C ASP A 30 6.99 5.06 8.07
N TYR A 31 5.76 4.98 8.58
CA TYR A 31 4.90 3.81 8.41
C TYR A 31 4.52 3.59 6.93
N TYR A 32 4.08 4.68 6.27
CA TYR A 32 4.02 4.89 4.81
C TYR A 32 5.14 4.19 4.05
N SER A 33 6.35 4.70 4.28
CA SER A 33 7.55 4.34 3.54
C SER A 33 7.95 2.88 3.80
N ALA A 34 7.95 2.45 5.06
CA ALA A 34 8.26 1.07 5.44
C ALA A 34 7.27 0.06 4.85
N ARG A 35 5.97 0.39 4.83
CA ARG A 35 4.94 -0.47 4.24
C ARG A 35 5.15 -0.62 2.74
N ARG A 36 5.44 0.47 2.04
CA ARG A 36 5.69 0.46 0.59
C ARG A 36 6.92 -0.36 0.25
N GLU A 37 8.02 -0.18 0.98
CA GLU A 37 9.25 -0.94 0.73
C GLU A 37 9.06 -2.44 1.01
N ALA A 38 8.22 -2.80 2.00
CA ALA A 38 7.86 -4.20 2.24
C ALA A 38 7.07 -4.83 1.06
N ASP A 39 6.30 -4.03 0.33
CA ASP A 39 5.57 -4.47 -0.86
C ASP A 39 6.45 -4.41 -2.14
N ARG A 40 7.71 -3.95 -2.04
CA ARG A 40 8.62 -3.87 -3.20
C ARG A 40 9.01 -5.26 -3.68
N VAL A 41 8.82 -5.50 -4.97
CA VAL A 41 9.27 -6.73 -5.62
C VAL A 41 10.68 -6.50 -6.14
N VAL A 42 11.65 -7.15 -5.50
CA VAL A 42 13.07 -7.03 -5.85
C VAL A 42 13.49 -7.86 -7.06
N ASP A 43 12.86 -9.01 -7.27
CA ASP A 43 13.07 -9.87 -8.43
C ASP A 43 11.88 -10.82 -8.63
N LEU A 44 11.69 -11.29 -9.87
CA LEU A 44 10.78 -12.41 -10.17
C LEU A 44 11.56 -13.54 -10.83
N PRO A 45 11.11 -14.80 -10.67
CA PRO A 45 11.71 -15.91 -11.37
C PRO A 45 11.79 -15.66 -12.89
N ASN A 46 13.00 -15.69 -13.44
CA ASN A 46 13.29 -15.45 -14.86
C ASN A 46 12.93 -14.05 -15.37
N GLN A 47 12.95 -13.04 -14.51
CA GLN A 47 12.78 -11.65 -14.90
C GLN A 47 14.00 -11.12 -15.68
N PRO A 48 13.80 -10.54 -16.87
CA PRO A 48 14.83 -9.76 -17.53
C PRO A 48 15.19 -8.52 -16.68
N PRO A 49 16.45 -8.03 -16.71
CA PRO A 49 16.84 -6.81 -16.01
C PRO A 49 15.96 -5.62 -16.39
N VAL A 50 15.57 -4.83 -15.38
CA VAL A 50 14.76 -3.60 -15.53
C VAL A 50 15.28 -2.52 -14.59
N GLU A 51 15.02 -1.26 -14.95
CA GLU A 51 15.44 -0.08 -14.16
C GLU A 51 14.27 0.59 -13.43
N PHE A 52 13.02 0.19 -13.69
CA PHE A 52 11.84 0.68 -12.97
C PHE A 52 11.54 -0.21 -11.77
N ARG A 53 11.01 0.39 -10.69
CA ARG A 53 10.54 -0.39 -9.53
C ARG A 53 9.10 -0.83 -9.73
N HIS A 54 8.75 -1.92 -9.06
CA HIS A 54 7.37 -2.40 -8.99
C HIS A 54 7.07 -3.00 -7.63
N TYR A 55 5.81 -2.92 -7.24
CA TYR A 55 5.35 -3.22 -5.89
C TYR A 55 4.09 -4.05 -5.99
N ALA A 56 4.00 -5.12 -5.22
CA ALA A 56 2.84 -5.99 -5.21
C ALA A 56 2.47 -6.29 -3.76
N GLY A 57 1.20 -6.12 -3.44
CA GLY A 57 0.77 -6.17 -2.05
C GLY A 57 -0.74 -6.12 -1.91
N TYR A 58 -1.16 -5.93 -0.67
CA TYR A 58 -2.56 -5.95 -0.29
C TYR A 58 -2.95 -4.64 0.41
N ILE A 59 -4.11 -4.10 0.01
CA ILE A 59 -4.78 -3.05 0.76
C ILE A 59 -6.03 -3.64 1.42
N LYS A 60 -6.08 -3.54 2.75
CA LYS A 60 -7.28 -3.86 3.53
C LYS A 60 -8.31 -2.76 3.32
N LEU A 61 -9.56 -3.15 3.05
CA LEU A 61 -10.58 -2.19 2.63
C LEU A 61 -11.17 -1.37 3.79
N ARG A 62 -11.45 -2.02 4.91
CA ARG A 62 -11.98 -1.40 6.14
C ARG A 62 -11.44 -2.16 7.34
N ALA A 63 -11.18 -1.48 8.46
CA ALA A 63 -10.59 -2.10 9.65
C ALA A 63 -11.45 -3.24 10.24
N SER A 64 -12.77 -3.13 10.12
CA SER A 64 -13.74 -4.13 10.60
C SER A 64 -14.06 -5.23 9.57
N GLU A 65 -13.58 -5.08 8.33
CA GLU A 65 -13.83 -6.05 7.26
C GLU A 65 -12.61 -6.94 7.07
N GLU A 66 -12.86 -8.20 6.80
CA GLU A 66 -11.82 -9.20 6.57
C GLU A 66 -11.56 -9.36 5.07
N LYS A 67 -11.52 -8.23 4.36
CA LYS A 67 -11.34 -8.14 2.91
C LYS A 67 -10.06 -7.39 2.59
N ALA A 68 -9.31 -7.92 1.62
CA ALA A 68 -8.17 -7.23 1.05
C ALA A 68 -8.13 -7.43 -0.46
N LEU A 69 -7.83 -6.35 -1.19
CA LEU A 69 -7.58 -6.44 -2.62
C LEU A 69 -6.07 -6.44 -2.89
N PHE A 70 -5.65 -7.35 -3.75
CA PHE A 70 -4.30 -7.47 -4.26
C PHE A 70 -4.08 -6.48 -5.41
N TYR A 71 -2.94 -5.82 -5.39
CA TYR A 71 -2.51 -4.94 -6.45
C TYR A 71 -1.11 -5.29 -6.92
N TRP A 72 -0.80 -4.90 -8.15
CA TRP A 72 0.56 -4.82 -8.64
C TRP A 72 0.76 -3.49 -9.35
N PHE A 73 1.62 -2.66 -8.76
CA PHE A 73 1.98 -1.34 -9.23
C PHE A 73 3.34 -1.38 -9.93
N PHE A 74 3.43 -0.76 -11.10
CA PHE A 74 4.67 -0.58 -11.84
C PHE A 74 4.92 0.90 -12.05
N GLU A 75 6.07 1.38 -11.60
CA GLU A 75 6.50 2.73 -11.90
C GLU A 75 6.67 2.92 -13.41
N ALA A 76 6.54 4.16 -13.83
CA ALA A 76 6.89 4.53 -15.18
C ALA A 76 8.40 4.31 -15.44
N GLN A 77 8.76 3.91 -16.65
CA GLN A 77 10.17 3.60 -16.98
C GLN A 77 11.11 4.82 -16.92
N ASN A 78 10.56 6.03 -16.91
CA ASN A 78 11.29 7.27 -16.74
C ASN A 78 10.32 8.33 -16.23
N ASP A 79 10.86 9.34 -15.55
CA ASP A 79 10.12 10.49 -15.05
C ASP A 79 8.88 10.13 -14.22
N VAL A 80 9.10 9.25 -13.24
CA VAL A 80 8.05 8.64 -12.40
C VAL A 80 7.14 9.70 -11.77
N ALA A 81 7.73 10.75 -11.18
CA ALA A 81 7.00 11.79 -10.46
C ALA A 81 6.04 12.61 -11.34
N HIS A 82 6.38 12.85 -12.61
CA HIS A 82 5.57 13.70 -13.50
C HIS A 82 4.60 12.90 -14.38
N LYS A 83 4.68 11.57 -14.38
CA LYS A 83 3.80 10.73 -15.19
C LYS A 83 2.49 10.39 -14.47
N PRO A 84 1.38 10.26 -15.22
CA PRO A 84 0.08 10.00 -14.62
C PRO A 84 0.03 8.62 -13.97
N LEU A 85 -0.76 8.49 -12.90
CA LEU A 85 -1.19 7.20 -12.37
C LEU A 85 -2.39 6.68 -13.17
N VAL A 86 -2.30 5.46 -13.67
CA VAL A 86 -3.36 4.79 -14.44
C VAL A 86 -3.78 3.51 -13.71
N LEU A 87 -5.04 3.45 -13.27
CA LEU A 87 -5.66 2.22 -12.79
C LEU A 87 -6.17 1.40 -13.97
N TRP A 88 -5.76 0.13 -14.04
CA TRP A 88 -6.22 -0.83 -15.03
C TRP A 88 -7.08 -1.93 -14.38
N LEU A 89 -8.25 -2.18 -14.97
CA LEU A 89 -9.22 -3.17 -14.51
C LEU A 89 -9.63 -4.06 -15.70
N ASN A 90 -9.40 -5.37 -15.60
CA ASN A 90 -10.04 -6.32 -16.50
C ASN A 90 -11.45 -6.65 -16.00
N GLY A 91 -12.34 -6.99 -16.95
CA GLY A 91 -13.76 -7.24 -16.71
C GLY A 91 -14.11 -8.71 -16.48
N GLY A 92 -15.15 -9.19 -17.15
CA GLY A 92 -15.65 -10.56 -17.01
C GLY A 92 -17.15 -10.58 -16.74
N PRO A 93 -17.60 -10.42 -15.48
CA PRO A 93 -16.86 -10.09 -14.25
C PRO A 93 -16.02 -11.25 -13.68
N GLY A 94 -14.98 -10.92 -12.91
CA GLY A 94 -14.17 -11.91 -12.17
C GLY A 94 -12.84 -12.30 -12.83
N CYS A 95 -12.48 -11.69 -13.96
CA CYS A 95 -11.18 -11.91 -14.59
C CYS A 95 -10.09 -11.09 -13.88
N SER A 96 -8.89 -11.66 -13.77
CA SER A 96 -7.77 -11.01 -13.09
C SER A 96 -7.11 -9.94 -13.97
N SER A 97 -6.97 -8.72 -13.45
CA SER A 97 -6.19 -7.65 -14.10
C SER A 97 -4.69 -7.96 -14.16
N ILE A 98 -4.21 -8.86 -13.30
CA ILE A 98 -2.82 -9.32 -13.31
C ILE A 98 -2.62 -10.36 -14.41
N ALA A 99 -3.48 -11.38 -14.45
CA ALA A 99 -3.36 -12.48 -15.39
C ALA A 99 -3.54 -12.02 -16.85
N TYR A 100 -4.42 -11.05 -17.10
CA TYR A 100 -4.68 -10.52 -18.44
C TYR A 100 -3.90 -9.22 -18.67
N GLY A 101 -4.31 -8.13 -18.00
CA GLY A 101 -3.73 -6.80 -18.20
C GLY A 101 -2.22 -6.75 -18.04
N ALA A 102 -1.71 -7.19 -16.88
CA ALA A 102 -0.29 -7.10 -16.59
C ALA A 102 0.53 -8.14 -17.37
N ALA A 103 0.10 -9.40 -17.38
CA ALA A 103 0.91 -10.53 -17.86
C ALA A 103 0.77 -10.85 -19.35
N GLN A 104 -0.28 -10.37 -20.03
CA GLN A 104 -0.57 -10.74 -21.42
C GLN A 104 -0.84 -9.54 -22.34
N GLU A 105 -1.28 -8.41 -21.80
CA GLU A 105 -1.70 -7.26 -22.60
C GLU A 105 -0.64 -6.13 -22.56
N LEU A 106 -0.67 -5.30 -21.52
CA LEU A 106 -0.01 -3.98 -21.51
C LEU A 106 0.97 -3.76 -20.35
N GLY A 107 1.09 -4.73 -19.44
CA GLY A 107 2.14 -4.70 -18.43
C GLY A 107 3.54 -4.87 -19.01
N PRO A 108 4.59 -4.67 -18.19
CA PRO A 108 5.96 -4.66 -18.66
C PRO A 108 6.52 -6.05 -18.96
N PHE A 109 5.91 -7.10 -18.39
CA PHE A 109 6.34 -8.48 -18.55
C PHE A 109 5.24 -9.30 -19.21
N LEU A 110 5.56 -9.92 -20.34
CA LEU A 110 4.70 -10.93 -20.99
C LEU A 110 5.13 -12.32 -20.53
N VAL A 111 4.18 -13.11 -20.02
CA VAL A 111 4.42 -14.49 -19.62
C VAL A 111 4.47 -15.38 -20.86
N GLN A 112 5.56 -16.14 -21.01
CA GLN A 112 5.74 -17.09 -22.10
C GLN A 112 5.24 -18.48 -21.72
N SER A 113 5.00 -19.34 -22.72
CA SER A 113 4.45 -20.70 -22.52
C SER A 113 5.34 -21.63 -21.68
N ASN A 114 6.64 -21.35 -21.62
CA ASN A 114 7.62 -22.04 -20.78
C ASN A 114 7.74 -21.44 -19.36
N GLY A 115 6.88 -20.48 -19.01
CA GLY A 115 6.89 -19.81 -17.71
C GLY A 115 7.96 -18.73 -17.54
N THR A 116 8.71 -18.36 -18.60
CA THR A 116 9.67 -17.25 -18.53
C THR A 116 9.01 -15.91 -18.82
N LEU A 117 9.64 -14.82 -18.38
CA LEU A 117 9.17 -13.46 -18.61
C LEU A 117 9.92 -12.82 -19.78
N LYS A 118 9.17 -12.16 -20.67
CA LYS A 118 9.73 -11.35 -21.75
C LYS A 118 9.30 -9.90 -21.58
N LEU A 119 10.22 -8.95 -21.77
CA LEU A 119 9.86 -7.54 -21.78
C LEU A 119 8.87 -7.21 -22.90
N ASN A 120 7.82 -6.46 -22.55
CA ASN A 120 6.85 -5.94 -23.50
C ASN A 120 7.39 -4.65 -24.13
N PRO A 121 7.77 -4.64 -25.43
CA PRO A 121 8.26 -3.43 -26.08
C PRO A 121 7.19 -2.34 -26.19
N PHE A 122 5.91 -2.65 -25.98
CA PHE A 122 4.79 -1.72 -26.04
C PHE A 122 4.10 -1.54 -24.68
N SER A 123 4.79 -1.83 -23.58
CA SER A 123 4.20 -1.65 -22.25
C SER A 123 3.76 -0.22 -22.01
N TRP A 124 2.60 -0.07 -21.38
CA TRP A 124 2.04 1.22 -21.02
C TRP A 124 2.82 1.90 -19.89
N ASN A 125 3.63 1.17 -19.12
CA ASN A 125 4.49 1.79 -18.13
C ASN A 125 5.62 2.64 -18.74
N LYS A 126 5.77 2.65 -20.07
CA LYS A 126 6.58 3.64 -20.78
C LYS A 126 5.98 5.06 -20.70
N ALA A 127 4.66 5.18 -20.56
CA ALA A 127 3.94 6.45 -20.58
C ALA A 127 3.28 6.83 -19.24
N ALA A 128 3.08 5.88 -18.34
CA ALA A 128 2.35 6.08 -17.08
C ALA A 128 2.88 5.21 -15.94
N ASN A 129 2.51 5.57 -14.72
CA ASN A 129 2.59 4.72 -13.54
C ASN A 129 1.39 3.77 -13.57
N MET A 130 1.60 2.46 -13.74
CA MET A 130 0.54 1.49 -14.01
C MET A 130 0.14 0.74 -12.75
N LEU A 131 -1.13 0.84 -12.34
CA LEU A 131 -1.71 0.13 -11.21
C LEU A 131 -2.70 -0.92 -11.71
N PHE A 132 -2.37 -2.19 -11.55
CA PHE A 132 -3.26 -3.31 -11.83
C PHE A 132 -3.92 -3.77 -10.53
N LEU A 133 -5.25 -3.88 -10.54
CA LEU A 133 -6.02 -4.26 -9.36
C LEU A 133 -6.84 -5.52 -9.63
N GLU A 134 -6.74 -6.50 -8.74
CA GLU A 134 -7.65 -7.63 -8.75
C GLU A 134 -8.92 -7.30 -7.97
N SER A 135 -10.04 -7.17 -8.67
CA SER A 135 -11.34 -6.80 -8.10
C SER A 135 -12.45 -7.57 -8.80
N PRO A 136 -13.50 -8.01 -8.07
CA PRO A 136 -13.70 -7.87 -6.61
C PRO A 136 -12.91 -8.90 -5.79
N VAL A 137 -13.15 -8.97 -4.47
CA VAL A 137 -12.63 -10.05 -3.61
C VAL A 137 -12.99 -11.43 -4.18
N GLY A 138 -12.05 -12.37 -4.11
CA GLY A 138 -12.16 -13.70 -4.73
C GLY A 138 -11.57 -13.78 -6.14
N VAL A 139 -11.21 -12.64 -6.76
CA VAL A 139 -10.47 -12.63 -8.04
C VAL A 139 -8.98 -12.74 -7.79
N GLY A 140 -8.36 -13.75 -8.40
CA GLY A 140 -6.91 -13.98 -8.31
C GLY A 140 -6.44 -14.16 -6.86
N PHE A 141 -5.57 -13.28 -6.41
CA PHE A 141 -5.01 -13.19 -5.08
C PHE A 141 -5.84 -12.34 -4.11
N SER A 142 -6.81 -11.53 -4.58
CA SER A 142 -7.72 -10.77 -3.72
C SER A 142 -8.65 -11.69 -2.94
N TYR A 143 -8.84 -11.42 -1.64
CA TYR A 143 -9.52 -12.36 -0.75
C TYR A 143 -10.48 -11.70 0.25
N THR A 144 -11.34 -12.55 0.80
CA THR A 144 -12.14 -12.30 1.99
C THR A 144 -12.06 -13.52 2.91
N ASN A 145 -11.99 -13.32 4.23
CA ASN A 145 -12.09 -14.41 5.19
C ASN A 145 -13.56 -14.81 5.47
N LYS A 146 -14.54 -14.05 4.95
CA LYS A 146 -15.97 -14.35 5.12
C LYS A 146 -16.55 -14.81 3.79
N SER A 147 -16.73 -16.12 3.64
CA SER A 147 -17.25 -16.72 2.40
C SER A 147 -18.60 -16.11 1.95
N THR A 148 -19.44 -15.69 2.90
CA THR A 148 -20.73 -15.01 2.62
C THR A 148 -20.59 -13.68 1.86
N ASP A 149 -19.39 -13.08 1.82
CA ASP A 149 -19.15 -11.89 1.01
C ASP A 149 -19.16 -12.20 -0.48
N LEU A 150 -18.75 -13.42 -0.87
CA LEU A 150 -18.73 -13.87 -2.26
C LEU A 150 -20.15 -14.03 -2.84
N GLU A 151 -21.13 -14.28 -1.98
CA GLU A 151 -22.54 -14.40 -2.35
C GLU A 151 -23.22 -13.05 -2.55
N LYS A 152 -22.60 -11.96 -2.10
CA LYS A 152 -23.15 -10.59 -2.13
C LYS A 152 -22.55 -9.73 -3.22
N LEU A 153 -21.62 -10.26 -4.02
CA LEU A 153 -20.90 -9.49 -5.03
C LEU A 153 -21.86 -8.89 -6.07
N GLY A 154 -21.48 -7.72 -6.59
CA GLY A 154 -22.24 -6.97 -7.58
C GLY A 154 -21.70 -5.55 -7.71
N ASP A 155 -22.12 -4.85 -8.75
CA ASP A 155 -21.53 -3.57 -9.18
C ASP A 155 -21.35 -2.56 -8.03
N LYS A 156 -22.38 -2.41 -7.19
CA LYS A 156 -22.34 -1.49 -6.05
C LYS A 156 -21.24 -1.85 -5.05
N ILE A 157 -21.13 -3.12 -4.68
CA ILE A 157 -20.13 -3.58 -3.70
C ILE A 157 -18.73 -3.49 -4.32
N THR A 158 -18.56 -3.95 -5.56
CA THR A 158 -17.29 -3.86 -6.29
C THR A 158 -16.80 -2.42 -6.39
N ALA A 159 -17.69 -1.47 -6.73
CA ALA A 159 -17.35 -0.05 -6.82
C ALA A 159 -16.96 0.54 -5.45
N GLN A 160 -17.72 0.21 -4.39
CA GLN A 160 -17.44 0.69 -3.02
C GLN A 160 -16.11 0.15 -2.47
N ASP A 161 -15.84 -1.13 -2.71
CA ASP A 161 -14.63 -1.82 -2.27
C ASP A 161 -13.41 -1.32 -3.07
N THR A 162 -13.58 -1.09 -4.38
CA THR A 162 -12.53 -0.49 -5.24
C THR A 162 -12.25 0.97 -4.85
N TYR A 163 -13.26 1.75 -4.49
CA TYR A 163 -13.09 3.10 -3.97
C TYR A 163 -12.31 3.09 -2.64
N ALA A 164 -12.68 2.22 -1.71
CA ALA A 164 -11.96 2.07 -0.43
C ALA A 164 -10.49 1.67 -0.66
N PHE A 165 -10.24 0.76 -1.60
CA PHE A 165 -8.90 0.40 -2.04
C PHE A 165 -8.11 1.64 -2.52
N LEU A 166 -8.69 2.47 -3.38
CA LEU A 166 -8.00 3.65 -3.91
C LEU A 166 -7.61 4.65 -2.83
N ILE A 167 -8.45 4.86 -1.82
CA ILE A 167 -8.11 5.72 -0.67
C ILE A 167 -6.90 5.15 0.10
N GLY A 168 -6.90 3.84 0.36
CA GLY A 168 -5.78 3.17 1.04
C GLY A 168 -4.49 3.21 0.21
N PHE A 169 -4.59 2.90 -1.09
CA PHE A 169 -3.44 2.92 -2.00
C PHE A 169 -2.85 4.33 -2.17
N LEU A 170 -3.68 5.37 -2.32
CA LEU A 170 -3.19 6.74 -2.46
C LEU A 170 -2.55 7.26 -1.17
N SER A 171 -2.98 6.79 -0.01
CA SER A 171 -2.31 7.09 1.27
C SER A 171 -0.89 6.48 1.30
N LEU A 172 -0.73 5.26 0.78
CA LEU A 172 0.58 4.61 0.60
C LEU A 172 1.45 5.35 -0.43
N LEU A 173 0.87 5.81 -1.54
CA LEU A 173 1.60 6.47 -2.63
C LEU A 173 1.96 7.94 -2.34
N SER A 174 1.16 8.67 -1.56
CA SER A 174 1.38 10.10 -1.32
C SER A 174 2.68 10.40 -0.54
N CYS A 175 3.18 9.45 0.25
CA CYS A 175 4.52 9.53 0.84
C CYS A 175 5.63 9.40 -0.22
N TYR A 176 5.41 8.61 -1.27
CA TYR A 176 6.39 8.31 -2.32
C TYR A 176 6.68 9.48 -3.27
N LEU A 177 5.64 10.17 -3.75
CA LEU A 177 5.86 11.28 -4.70
C LEU A 177 6.57 12.47 -4.04
N ARG A 178 6.45 12.61 -2.71
CA ARG A 178 7.16 13.64 -1.95
C ARG A 178 8.67 13.38 -1.88
N GLU A 179 9.05 12.13 -1.61
CA GLU A 179 10.47 11.71 -1.54
C GLU A 179 11.18 11.88 -2.90
N GLU A 180 10.51 11.56 -4.02
CA GLU A 180 11.08 11.71 -5.37
C GLU A 180 11.27 13.17 -5.83
N GLU A 181 10.43 14.09 -5.34
CA GLU A 181 10.61 15.53 -5.58
C GLU A 181 11.79 16.08 -4.77
N GLU A 182 12.00 15.58 -3.54
CA GLU A 182 13.11 15.98 -2.67
C GLU A 182 14.47 15.46 -3.16
N GLU A 183 14.55 14.24 -3.70
CA GLU A 183 15.81 13.67 -4.23
C GLU A 183 16.31 14.37 -5.50
N LYS A 184 15.45 15.11 -6.21
CA LYS A 184 15.78 15.88 -7.42
C LYS A 184 16.04 17.38 -7.16
N SER A 185 15.84 17.85 -5.92
CA SER A 185 16.10 19.22 -5.47
C SER A 185 17.56 19.43 -5.04
#